data_AF-A0A8S2DX14-F1
#
_entry.id   AF-A0A8S2DX14-F1
#
_cell.length_a   1.000
_cell.length_b   1.000
_cell.length_c   1.000
_cell.angle_alpha   90.00
_cell.angle_beta   90.00
_cell.angle_gamma   90.00
#
_symmetry.space_group_name_H-M   'P 1'
#
loop_
_entity.id
_entity.type
_entity.pdbx_description
1 polymer ?
#
loop_
_entity_poly.entity_id
_entity_poly.type
_entity_poly.pdbx_seq_one_letter_code
_entity_poly.pdbx_strand_id
1 'polypeptide(L)'
;MTVSPRNHFLFTPLLPSTTVGTLEFRCIIEPVRVLKHLHYYQASCIEINTKSNEISCLDFFNPEKQFSLPYDYLVCSVGAKSNTFNIPGVDKHAFMLKQLSDARAIRNRLMECFERASNRFISDEERQALTTFVIVGGVEFSGELYDFMREDVAKWFPDVKTKIILIESTDHILGSFDHNLSDYAMQTLLSRSEIKLMTNTFVKEVTSNEVVLGNNETIPCGICVWSTGLSPTDLTSQLPFYKEKRSGRIYTNDYLQVLSSNEQSPIPNIFAVGDCATPFHQSLPATAQVAAQASKYLATRFNKTRLDLIQDSKDAFHFKNLGMLAYLGGWSGLADLKSIKKSGFLSWLLWRSVYLTRLVSLKNRILVAIFVQSAPNFIIRALYQQLNVEQRLIVDKHTSSSSTRLKKQQQQQSVPDTEPIIRSYILTETYNRSIPFIRVLIASTQPHLHQIKPFCAVVSAVNDHHFYGISSCYIQPKLGYCLVTLPTMKTNWNSNYTKTMQLYLKLHHVTYQNECLSDHTPKQEHFHSEQRIGQVEYLTDNIVYDTLTTHLSLITIDYPTGLFYPNWLFDLKIKLKFNKSLKFLTIR
;
A
#
# COMPACT_ATOMS: atom_id res chain seq x y z
N MET A 1 5.76 -3.40 24.88
CA MET A 1 5.73 -4.40 23.80
C MET A 1 4.44 -4.24 23.01
N THR A 2 4.41 -4.64 21.73
CA THR A 2 3.17 -4.64 20.92
C THR A 2 3.08 -5.94 20.13
N VAL A 3 1.91 -6.57 20.21
CA VAL A 3 1.56 -7.77 19.45
C VAL A 3 0.46 -7.41 18.47
N SER A 4 0.68 -7.60 17.18
CA SER A 4 -0.36 -7.45 16.17
C SER A 4 0.03 -8.22 14.92
N PRO A 5 -0.91 -8.92 14.25
CA PRO A 5 -0.63 -9.56 12.97
C PRO A 5 -0.33 -8.51 11.87
N ARG A 6 -0.71 -7.25 12.10
CA ARG A 6 -0.53 -6.13 11.16
C ARG A 6 0.69 -5.30 11.55
N ASN A 7 1.67 -5.25 10.65
CA ASN A 7 2.94 -4.53 10.86
C ASN A 7 2.90 -3.02 10.56
N HIS A 8 1.71 -2.47 10.33
CA HIS A 8 1.49 -1.07 10.00
C HIS A 8 0.22 -0.53 10.66
N PHE A 9 0.24 0.76 10.96
CA PHE A 9 -0.96 1.56 11.20
C PHE A 9 -1.66 1.85 9.88
N LEU A 10 -2.99 1.84 9.90
CA LEU A 10 -3.86 2.16 8.76
C LEU A 10 -4.72 3.37 9.11
N PHE A 11 -4.63 4.42 8.31
CA PHE A 11 -5.49 5.61 8.42
C PHE A 11 -6.82 5.32 7.72
N THR A 12 -7.72 4.64 8.44
CA THR A 12 -9.00 4.13 7.92
C THR A 12 -9.92 5.17 7.27
N PRO A 13 -9.95 6.46 7.65
CA PRO A 13 -10.87 7.41 7.01
C PRO A 13 -10.61 7.65 5.52
N LEU A 14 -9.40 7.37 5.04
CA LEU A 14 -9.04 7.51 3.62
C LEU A 14 -8.98 6.15 2.90
N LEU A 15 -9.42 5.06 3.54
CA LEU A 15 -9.46 3.74 2.93
C LEU A 15 -10.38 3.68 1.70
N PRO A 16 -11.59 4.27 1.70
CA PRO A 16 -12.47 4.28 0.52
C PRO A 16 -11.76 4.87 -0.71
N SER A 17 -11.04 5.98 -0.57
CA SER A 17 -10.31 6.63 -1.67
C SER A 17 -9.21 5.75 -2.28
N THR A 18 -8.71 4.74 -1.57
CA THR A 18 -7.68 3.82 -2.11
C THR A 18 -8.26 2.68 -2.95
N THR A 19 -9.55 2.38 -2.80
CA THR A 19 -10.23 1.30 -3.54
C THR A 19 -10.30 1.59 -5.04
N VAL A 20 -10.42 2.87 -5.42
CA VAL A 20 -10.54 3.32 -6.81
C VAL A 20 -9.28 4.02 -7.33
N GLY A 21 -8.28 4.23 -6.47
CA GLY A 21 -7.01 4.85 -6.85
C GLY A 21 -7.00 6.39 -6.80
N THR A 22 -8.01 7.02 -6.20
CA THR A 22 -7.96 8.45 -5.82
C THR A 22 -6.74 8.73 -4.94
N LEU A 23 -6.43 7.80 -4.04
CA LEU A 23 -5.20 7.76 -3.26
C LEU A 23 -4.48 6.42 -3.46
N GLU A 24 -3.15 6.45 -3.44
CA GLU A 24 -2.37 5.21 -3.38
C GLU A 24 -2.33 4.61 -1.98
N PHE A 25 -2.28 3.28 -1.92
CA PHE A 25 -2.29 2.50 -0.67
C PHE A 25 -1.23 2.97 0.35
N ARG A 26 -0.05 3.37 -0.15
CA ARG A 26 1.08 3.83 0.68
C ARG A 26 0.81 5.14 1.40
N CYS A 27 -0.15 5.94 0.93
CA CYS A 27 -0.48 7.25 1.49
C CYS A 27 -1.23 7.15 2.82
N ILE A 28 -1.83 5.99 3.12
CA ILE A 28 -2.69 5.79 4.29
C ILE A 28 -2.11 4.81 5.29
N ILE A 29 -0.85 4.38 5.12
CA ILE A 29 -0.20 3.42 6.03
C ILE A 29 1.08 3.96 6.64
N GLU A 30 1.38 3.52 7.86
CA GLU A 30 2.66 3.77 8.52
C GLU A 30 3.22 2.51 9.18
N PRO A 31 4.48 2.09 8.89
CA PRO A 31 5.07 0.95 9.56
C PRO A 31 5.16 1.16 11.06
N VAL A 32 4.75 0.17 11.84
CA VAL A 32 4.79 0.23 13.32
C VAL A 32 6.22 0.42 13.85
N ARG A 33 7.21 -0.10 13.12
CA ARG A 33 8.65 -0.03 13.45
C ARG A 33 9.26 1.37 13.32
N VAL A 34 8.52 2.37 12.84
CA VAL A 34 8.98 3.77 12.88
C VAL A 34 9.04 4.31 14.32
N LEU A 35 8.30 3.70 15.24
CA LEU A 35 8.33 4.06 16.66
C LEU A 35 9.60 3.54 17.34
N LYS A 36 10.44 4.45 17.84
CA LYS A 36 11.66 4.14 18.59
C LYS A 36 11.32 3.40 19.89
N HIS A 37 12.20 2.50 20.33
CA HIS A 37 12.05 1.70 21.56
C HIS A 37 10.84 0.75 21.60
N LEU A 38 10.25 0.45 20.44
CA LEU A 38 9.13 -0.48 20.34
C LEU A 38 9.61 -1.91 20.07
N HIS A 39 9.37 -2.80 21.03
CA HIS A 39 9.44 -4.26 20.80
C HIS A 39 8.13 -4.73 20.16
N TYR A 40 8.17 -5.04 18.86
CA TYR A 40 7.02 -5.45 18.07
C TYR A 40 7.11 -6.93 17.63
N TYR A 41 6.05 -7.67 17.93
CA TYR A 41 5.84 -9.05 17.51
C TYR A 41 4.73 -9.09 16.45
N GLN A 42 5.04 -9.65 15.29
CA GLN A 42 4.03 -9.93 14.27
C GLN A 42 3.37 -11.27 14.60
N ALA A 43 2.30 -11.20 15.39
CA ALA A 43 1.60 -12.34 15.95
C ALA A 43 0.19 -11.92 16.36
N SER A 44 -0.70 -12.89 16.56
CA SER A 44 -2.05 -12.68 17.08
C SER A 44 -2.15 -13.17 18.52
N CYS A 45 -2.67 -12.34 19.43
CA CYS A 45 -3.03 -12.81 20.76
C CYS A 45 -4.28 -13.69 20.67
N ILE A 46 -4.22 -14.87 21.29
CA ILE A 46 -5.31 -15.86 21.29
C ILE A 46 -5.91 -16.05 22.69
N GLU A 47 -5.16 -15.76 23.75
CA GLU A 47 -5.61 -15.88 25.13
C GLU A 47 -4.94 -14.83 26.03
N ILE A 48 -5.67 -14.38 27.05
CA ILE A 48 -5.15 -13.50 28.10
C ILE A 48 -5.34 -14.21 29.44
N ASN A 49 -4.24 -14.61 30.07
CA ASN A 49 -4.24 -15.20 31.40
C ASN A 49 -4.06 -14.11 32.46
N THR A 50 -5.16 -13.74 33.11
CA THR A 50 -5.17 -12.69 34.14
C THR A 50 -4.56 -13.13 35.47
N LYS A 51 -4.35 -14.44 35.70
CA LYS A 51 -3.74 -14.97 36.94
C LYS A 51 -2.21 -14.97 36.86
N SER A 52 -1.65 -15.38 35.72
CA SER A 52 -0.19 -15.36 35.51
C SER A 52 0.32 -14.04 34.91
N ASN A 53 -0.57 -13.13 34.51
CA ASN A 53 -0.25 -11.90 33.78
C ASN A 53 0.54 -12.18 32.49
N GLU A 54 0.04 -13.11 31.68
CA GLU A 54 0.63 -13.50 30.41
C GLU A 54 -0.40 -13.49 29.29
N ILE A 55 0.07 -13.23 28.07
CA ILE A 55 -0.72 -13.43 26.86
C ILE A 55 -0.14 -14.59 26.05
N SER A 56 -1.01 -15.46 25.55
CA SER A 56 -0.65 -16.51 24.61
C SER A 56 -0.79 -15.96 23.20
N CYS A 57 0.25 -16.10 22.38
CA CYS A 57 0.33 -15.55 21.03
C CYS A 57 0.56 -16.66 20.01
N LEU A 58 -0.06 -16.52 18.85
CA LEU A 58 0.16 -17.34 17.67
C LEU A 58 1.09 -16.60 16.70
N ASP A 59 2.18 -17.26 16.27
CA ASP A 59 3.09 -16.68 15.29
C ASP A 59 2.39 -16.45 13.94
N PHE A 60 2.68 -15.32 13.30
CA PHE A 60 2.01 -14.95 12.05
C PHE A 60 2.49 -15.78 10.84
N PHE A 61 3.75 -16.23 10.83
CA PHE A 61 4.35 -16.97 9.72
C PHE A 61 4.24 -18.49 9.91
N ASN A 62 4.11 -18.94 11.16
CA ASN A 62 3.89 -20.34 11.50
C ASN A 62 2.72 -20.46 12.49
N PRO A 63 1.49 -20.64 11.98
CA PRO A 63 0.28 -20.77 12.81
C PRO A 63 0.24 -21.99 13.74
N GLU A 64 1.21 -22.91 13.68
CA GLU A 64 1.32 -24.01 14.63
C GLU A 64 2.18 -23.64 15.85
N LYS A 65 2.97 -22.56 15.75
CA LYS A 65 3.85 -22.10 16.82
C LYS A 65 3.16 -21.08 17.70
N GLN A 66 3.15 -21.39 18.99
CA GLN A 66 2.67 -20.51 20.05
C GLN A 66 3.81 -20.08 20.96
N PHE A 67 3.67 -18.90 21.55
CA PHE A 67 4.59 -18.39 22.57
C PHE A 67 3.83 -17.51 23.55
N SER A 68 4.33 -17.43 24.79
CA SER A 68 3.75 -16.59 25.84
C SER A 68 4.59 -15.33 26.04
N LEU A 69 3.91 -14.23 26.35
CA LEU A 69 4.55 -12.97 26.74
C LEU A 69 3.99 -12.48 28.07
N PRO A 70 4.84 -12.23 29.09
CA PRO A 70 4.39 -11.63 30.34
C PRO A 70 4.11 -10.13 30.17
N TYR A 71 3.26 -9.59 31.04
CA TYR A 71 2.96 -8.16 31.12
C TYR A 71 2.84 -7.68 32.57
N ASP A 72 3.31 -6.47 32.84
CA ASP A 72 2.95 -5.77 34.09
C ASP A 72 1.60 -5.07 33.92
N TYR A 73 1.38 -4.49 32.74
CA TYR A 73 0.14 -3.83 32.32
C TYR A 73 -0.23 -4.26 30.91
N LEU A 74 -1.51 -4.53 30.67
CA LEU A 74 -2.05 -4.92 29.37
C LEU A 74 -3.03 -3.86 28.85
N VAL A 75 -2.87 -3.46 27.59
CA VAL A 75 -3.82 -2.59 26.89
C VAL A 75 -4.40 -3.34 25.69
N CYS A 76 -5.63 -3.80 25.79
CA CYS A 76 -6.36 -4.43 24.69
C CYS A 76 -6.89 -3.36 23.74
N SER A 77 -6.40 -3.37 22.49
CA SER A 77 -6.77 -2.41 21.44
C SER A 77 -6.96 -3.09 20.07
N VAL A 78 -7.47 -4.32 20.09
CA VAL A 78 -7.59 -5.18 18.90
C VAL A 78 -8.72 -4.78 17.94
N GLY A 79 -9.51 -3.77 18.31
CA GLY A 79 -10.59 -3.24 17.48
C GLY A 79 -11.76 -4.22 17.34
N ALA A 80 -12.41 -4.19 16.18
CA ALA A 80 -13.57 -5.01 15.85
C ALA A 80 -13.46 -5.53 14.41
N LYS A 81 -14.13 -6.65 14.12
CA LYS A 81 -14.27 -7.20 12.77
C LYS A 81 -15.58 -6.74 12.12
N SER A 82 -15.70 -6.86 10.81
CA SER A 82 -16.97 -6.60 10.10
C SER A 82 -18.05 -7.57 10.58
N ASN A 83 -19.30 -7.11 10.67
CA ASN A 83 -20.41 -7.98 11.03
C ASN A 83 -21.19 -8.39 9.78
N THR A 84 -21.27 -9.69 9.53
CA THR A 84 -22.07 -10.26 8.44
C THR A 84 -23.51 -10.53 8.85
N PHE A 85 -23.84 -10.36 10.14
CA PHE A 85 -25.14 -10.66 10.73
C PHE A 85 -25.62 -12.09 10.47
N ASN A 86 -24.67 -13.01 10.22
CA ASN A 86 -24.93 -14.38 9.80
C ASN A 86 -25.76 -14.49 8.51
N ILE A 87 -25.73 -13.45 7.67
CA ILE A 87 -26.39 -13.46 6.36
C ILE A 87 -25.64 -14.43 5.44
N PRO A 88 -26.31 -15.45 4.88
CA PRO A 88 -25.66 -16.45 4.04
C PRO A 88 -24.85 -15.82 2.89
N GLY A 89 -23.63 -16.34 2.73
CA GLY A 89 -22.75 -16.02 1.61
C GLY A 89 -22.00 -14.68 1.70
N VAL A 90 -22.31 -13.79 2.66
CA VAL A 90 -21.57 -12.54 2.85
C VAL A 90 -20.08 -12.79 3.07
N ASP A 91 -19.71 -13.71 3.98
CA ASP A 91 -18.30 -14.05 4.26
C ASP A 91 -17.57 -14.69 3.07
N LYS A 92 -18.30 -15.25 2.09
CA LYS A 92 -17.73 -15.98 0.95
C LYS A 92 -17.64 -15.14 -0.32
N HIS A 93 -18.62 -14.26 -0.53
CA HIS A 93 -18.86 -13.62 -1.82
C HIS A 93 -18.84 -12.09 -1.76
N ALA A 94 -19.05 -11.49 -0.57
CA ALA A 94 -18.95 -10.04 -0.42
C ALA A 94 -17.51 -9.59 -0.13
N PHE A 95 -17.17 -8.41 -0.60
CA PHE A 95 -15.91 -7.75 -0.32
C PHE A 95 -16.07 -6.82 0.88
N MET A 96 -15.35 -7.09 1.96
CA MET A 96 -15.32 -6.18 3.11
C MET A 96 -14.60 -4.87 2.76
N LEU A 97 -14.81 -3.80 3.52
CA LEU A 97 -14.01 -2.58 3.43
C LEU A 97 -13.46 -2.19 4.81
N LYS A 98 -12.50 -2.97 5.32
CA LYS A 98 -11.96 -2.78 6.68
C LYS A 98 -10.43 -2.64 6.71
N GLN A 99 -9.73 -3.29 5.80
CA GLN A 99 -8.27 -3.39 5.75
C GLN A 99 -7.71 -3.04 4.36
N LEU A 100 -6.40 -2.88 4.29
CA LEU A 100 -5.69 -2.59 3.03
C LEU A 100 -5.81 -3.73 2.01
N SER A 101 -5.83 -4.99 2.48
CA SER A 101 -6.08 -6.17 1.65
C SER A 101 -7.42 -6.07 0.93
N ASP A 102 -8.45 -5.60 1.64
CA ASP A 102 -9.81 -5.56 1.11
C ASP A 102 -9.92 -4.45 0.06
N ALA A 103 -9.33 -3.28 0.32
CA ALA A 103 -9.27 -2.22 -0.67
C ALA A 103 -8.54 -2.63 -1.96
N ARG A 104 -7.47 -3.45 -1.85
CA ARG A 104 -6.79 -4.05 -3.01
C ARG A 104 -7.68 -5.07 -3.73
N ALA A 105 -8.39 -5.92 -2.99
CA ALA A 105 -9.29 -6.92 -3.54
C ALA A 105 -10.44 -6.25 -4.31
N ILE A 106 -11.05 -5.21 -3.74
CA ILE A 106 -12.07 -4.38 -4.38
C ILE A 106 -11.51 -3.76 -5.67
N ARG A 107 -10.36 -3.08 -5.61
CA ARG A 107 -9.73 -2.48 -6.80
C ARG A 107 -9.52 -3.51 -7.91
N ASN A 108 -9.02 -4.69 -7.57
CA ASN A 108 -8.79 -5.76 -8.54
C ASN A 108 -10.08 -6.25 -9.17
N ARG A 109 -11.11 -6.48 -8.36
CA ARG A 109 -12.40 -6.97 -8.82
C ARG A 109 -13.09 -5.95 -9.71
N LEU A 110 -13.03 -4.66 -9.36
CA LEU A 110 -13.56 -3.58 -10.20
C LEU A 110 -12.91 -3.60 -11.59
N MET A 111 -11.58 -3.67 -11.67
CA MET A 111 -10.87 -3.72 -12.96
C MET A 111 -11.23 -4.99 -13.75
N GLU A 112 -11.28 -6.14 -13.09
CA GLU A 112 -11.72 -7.39 -13.73
C GLU A 112 -13.14 -7.27 -14.31
N CYS A 113 -14.08 -6.67 -13.57
CA CYS A 113 -15.44 -6.44 -14.05
C CYS A 113 -15.46 -5.58 -15.32
N PHE A 114 -14.69 -4.49 -15.37
CA PHE A 114 -14.63 -3.62 -16.55
C PHE A 114 -14.00 -4.31 -17.77
N GLU A 115 -12.90 -5.04 -17.58
CA GLU A 115 -12.25 -5.81 -18.66
C GLU A 115 -13.13 -6.94 -19.17
N ARG A 116 -13.91 -7.58 -18.30
CA ARG A 116 -14.89 -8.58 -18.72
C ARG A 116 -16.06 -7.95 -19.45
N ALA A 117 -16.55 -6.81 -18.96
CA ALA A 117 -17.66 -6.08 -19.55
C ALA A 117 -17.34 -5.54 -20.96
N SER A 118 -16.08 -5.24 -21.24
CA SER A 118 -15.60 -4.79 -22.56
C SER A 118 -15.48 -5.92 -23.58
N ASN A 119 -15.63 -7.19 -23.16
CA ASN A 119 -15.57 -8.33 -24.05
C ASN A 119 -16.76 -8.32 -25.03
N ARG A 120 -16.48 -8.60 -26.31
CA ARG A 120 -17.49 -8.63 -27.37
C ARG A 120 -18.35 -9.89 -27.35
N PHE A 121 -17.94 -10.94 -26.65
CA PHE A 121 -18.61 -12.23 -26.64
C PHE A 121 -19.63 -12.41 -25.50
N ILE A 122 -19.85 -11.40 -24.67
CA ILE A 122 -20.82 -11.47 -23.57
C ILE A 122 -22.15 -10.80 -23.96
N SER A 123 -23.25 -11.27 -23.36
CA SER A 123 -24.57 -10.66 -23.57
C SER A 123 -24.68 -9.29 -22.90
N ASP A 124 -25.69 -8.51 -23.29
CA ASP A 124 -25.95 -7.21 -22.68
C ASP A 124 -26.36 -7.36 -21.20
N GLU A 125 -27.08 -8.44 -20.86
CA GLU A 125 -27.46 -8.77 -19.49
C GLU A 125 -26.24 -9.11 -18.64
N GLU A 126 -25.32 -9.93 -19.16
CA GLU A 126 -24.06 -10.26 -18.49
C GLU A 126 -23.20 -9.01 -18.29
N ARG A 127 -23.12 -8.15 -19.31
CA ARG A 127 -22.41 -6.87 -19.22
C ARG A 127 -22.98 -5.99 -18.13
N GLN A 128 -24.31 -5.82 -18.11
CA GLN A 128 -25.00 -5.01 -17.11
C GLN A 128 -24.84 -5.60 -15.69
N ALA A 129 -24.85 -6.92 -15.54
CA ALA A 129 -24.59 -7.56 -14.25
C ALA A 129 -23.18 -7.26 -13.77
N LEU A 130 -22.15 -7.46 -14.62
CA LEU A 130 -20.75 -7.17 -14.29
C LEU A 130 -20.51 -5.71 -13.89
N THR A 131 -21.26 -4.78 -14.46
CA THR A 131 -21.11 -3.33 -14.26
C THR A 131 -22.12 -2.74 -13.29
N THR A 132 -22.89 -3.60 -12.63
CA THR A 132 -23.72 -3.24 -11.47
C THR A 132 -22.95 -3.57 -10.20
N PHE A 133 -22.77 -2.57 -9.34
CA PHE A 133 -22.00 -2.67 -8.11
C PHE A 133 -22.92 -2.40 -6.93
N VAL A 134 -23.08 -3.40 -6.06
CA VAL A 134 -23.93 -3.31 -4.87
C VAL A 134 -23.06 -2.95 -3.67
N ILE A 135 -23.45 -1.90 -2.95
CA ILE A 135 -22.75 -1.38 -1.77
C ILE A 135 -23.73 -1.45 -0.60
N VAL A 136 -23.43 -2.26 0.42
CA VAL A 136 -24.26 -2.43 1.62
C VAL A 136 -23.66 -1.59 2.76
N GLY A 137 -24.26 -0.43 2.99
CA GLY A 137 -23.65 0.66 3.77
C GLY A 137 -22.38 1.23 3.10
N GLY A 138 -21.93 2.41 3.52
CA GLY A 138 -20.67 3.00 3.02
C GLY A 138 -20.83 4.07 1.94
N VAL A 139 -21.42 5.21 2.33
CA VAL A 139 -21.65 6.37 1.45
C VAL A 139 -20.38 6.91 0.80
N GLU A 140 -19.26 7.01 1.53
CA GLU A 140 -18.01 7.56 0.98
C GLU A 140 -17.45 6.70 -0.15
N PHE A 141 -17.54 5.36 -0.03
CA PHE A 141 -17.11 4.47 -1.10
C PHE A 141 -18.00 4.60 -2.34
N SER A 142 -19.32 4.69 -2.17
CA SER A 142 -20.24 4.97 -3.29
C SER A 142 -19.92 6.29 -3.99
N GLY A 143 -19.52 7.32 -3.24
CA GLY A 143 -19.08 8.60 -3.78
C GLY A 143 -17.78 8.50 -4.59
N GLU A 144 -16.75 7.85 -4.02
CA GLU A 144 -15.47 7.60 -4.70
C GLU A 144 -15.64 6.75 -5.96
N LEU A 145 -16.49 5.72 -5.90
CA LEU A 145 -16.79 4.85 -7.03
C LEU A 145 -17.52 5.59 -8.15
N TYR A 146 -18.47 6.46 -7.79
CA TYR A 146 -19.17 7.32 -8.75
C TYR A 146 -18.20 8.24 -9.49
N ASP A 147 -17.27 8.88 -8.78
CA ASP A 147 -16.26 9.73 -9.42
C ASP A 147 -15.36 8.95 -10.36
N PHE A 148 -14.86 7.79 -9.91
CA PHE A 148 -14.03 6.92 -10.73
C PHE A 148 -14.74 6.48 -12.01
N MET A 149 -16.02 6.12 -11.93
CA MET A 149 -16.82 5.74 -13.08
C MET A 149 -16.96 6.87 -14.10
N ARG A 150 -17.29 8.06 -13.61
CA ARG A 150 -17.59 9.22 -14.45
C ARG A 150 -16.33 9.86 -15.04
N GLU A 151 -15.24 9.91 -14.28
CA GLU A 151 -14.03 10.63 -14.65
C GLU A 151 -13.03 9.75 -15.40
N ASP A 152 -12.88 8.49 -15.02
CA ASP A 152 -11.84 7.60 -15.54
C ASP A 152 -12.43 6.48 -16.41
N VAL A 153 -13.37 5.69 -15.87
CA VAL A 153 -13.96 4.54 -16.60
C VAL A 153 -14.67 4.97 -17.87
N ALA A 154 -15.46 6.05 -17.84
CA ALA A 154 -16.16 6.56 -19.02
C ALA A 154 -15.21 6.93 -20.18
N LYS A 155 -13.93 7.23 -19.90
CA LYS A 155 -12.92 7.50 -20.93
C LYS A 155 -12.26 6.23 -21.46
N TRP A 156 -12.00 5.26 -20.58
CA TRP A 156 -11.30 4.01 -20.94
C TRP A 156 -12.23 2.97 -21.54
N PHE A 157 -13.49 2.95 -21.11
CA PHE A 157 -14.52 1.98 -21.48
C PHE A 157 -15.81 2.73 -21.89
N PRO A 158 -15.79 3.48 -23.02
CA PRO A 158 -16.90 4.37 -23.40
C PRO A 158 -18.23 3.64 -23.64
N ASP A 159 -18.18 2.36 -24.03
CA ASP A 159 -19.37 1.54 -24.30
C ASP A 159 -19.95 0.88 -23.02
N VAL A 160 -19.23 0.99 -21.90
CA VAL A 160 -19.60 0.33 -20.65
C VAL A 160 -20.42 1.27 -19.77
N LYS A 161 -21.71 0.97 -19.60
CA LYS A 161 -22.59 1.67 -18.67
C LYS A 161 -22.50 1.05 -17.28
N THR A 162 -22.35 1.88 -16.26
CA THR A 162 -22.16 1.45 -14.87
C THR A 162 -23.34 1.84 -13.99
N LYS A 163 -23.62 1.02 -12.98
CA LYS A 163 -24.67 1.27 -11.98
C LYS A 163 -24.18 0.99 -10.58
N ILE A 164 -24.44 1.89 -9.66
CA ILE A 164 -24.18 1.76 -8.22
C ILE A 164 -25.54 1.57 -7.53
N ILE A 165 -25.67 0.53 -6.71
CA ILE A 165 -26.84 0.31 -5.88
C ILE A 165 -26.38 0.39 -4.43
N LEU A 166 -26.75 1.47 -3.74
CA LEU A 166 -26.44 1.68 -2.33
C LEU A 166 -27.63 1.21 -1.49
N ILE A 167 -27.42 0.19 -0.67
CA ILE A 167 -28.43 -0.39 0.22
C ILE A 167 -28.18 0.11 1.64
N GLU A 168 -29.23 0.63 2.27
CA GLU A 168 -29.28 1.01 3.68
C GLU A 168 -30.49 0.37 4.35
N SER A 169 -30.25 -0.18 5.54
CA SER A 169 -31.25 -0.86 6.37
C SER A 169 -32.20 0.12 7.07
N THR A 170 -31.74 1.33 7.36
CA THR A 170 -32.54 2.41 7.94
C THR A 170 -33.21 3.24 6.87
N ASP A 171 -34.09 4.15 7.29
CA ASP A 171 -34.80 5.09 6.41
C ASP A 171 -33.88 6.18 5.83
N HIS A 172 -32.78 6.49 6.51
CA HIS A 172 -31.79 7.48 6.09
C HIS A 172 -30.36 6.93 6.10
N ILE A 173 -29.51 7.44 5.20
CA ILE A 173 -28.06 7.24 5.24
C ILE A 173 -27.42 8.22 6.21
N LEU A 174 -26.24 7.89 6.74
CA LEU A 174 -25.50 8.81 7.64
C LEU A 174 -26.33 9.28 8.85
N GLY A 175 -27.22 8.44 9.40
CA GLY A 175 -28.19 8.82 10.43
C GLY A 175 -27.62 9.34 11.76
N SER A 176 -26.29 9.31 11.95
CA SER A 176 -25.61 9.99 13.06
C SER A 176 -25.37 11.49 12.83
N PHE A 177 -25.51 11.98 11.58
CA PHE A 177 -25.41 13.41 11.23
C PHE A 177 -26.71 14.15 11.54
N ASP A 178 -26.63 15.48 11.62
CA ASP A 178 -27.82 16.35 11.58
C ASP A 178 -28.77 15.97 10.43
N HIS A 179 -30.07 15.92 10.71
CA HIS A 179 -31.10 15.46 9.76
C HIS A 179 -31.02 16.21 8.42
N ASN A 180 -30.80 17.53 8.43
CA ASN A 180 -30.71 18.31 7.20
C ASN A 180 -29.49 17.94 6.34
N LEU A 181 -28.38 17.54 6.98
CA LEU A 181 -27.17 17.09 6.28
C LEU A 181 -27.36 15.69 5.69
N SER A 182 -28.06 14.81 6.42
CA SER A 182 -28.49 13.50 5.93
C SER A 182 -29.41 13.64 4.71
N ASP A 183 -30.43 14.50 4.79
CA ASP A 183 -31.36 14.77 3.69
C ASP A 183 -30.64 15.30 2.45
N TYR A 184 -29.71 16.25 2.66
CA TYR A 184 -28.88 16.77 1.58
C TYR A 184 -28.06 15.65 0.90
N ALA A 185 -27.49 14.72 1.68
CA ALA A 185 -26.76 13.60 1.12
C ALA A 185 -27.67 12.67 0.31
N MET A 186 -28.85 12.34 0.83
CA MET A 186 -29.82 11.53 0.11
C MET A 186 -30.23 12.18 -1.21
N GLN A 187 -30.60 13.46 -1.21
CA GLN A 187 -30.94 14.21 -2.42
C GLN A 187 -29.76 14.27 -3.41
N THR A 188 -28.53 14.46 -2.90
CA THR A 188 -27.33 14.50 -3.73
C THR A 188 -27.09 13.15 -4.43
N LEU A 189 -27.27 12.03 -3.74
CA LEU A 189 -27.12 10.70 -4.34
C LEU A 189 -28.27 10.37 -5.30
N LEU A 190 -29.52 10.68 -4.93
CA LEU A 190 -30.71 10.44 -5.75
C LEU A 190 -30.74 11.25 -7.05
N SER A 191 -30.08 12.40 -7.10
CA SER A 191 -29.97 13.21 -8.32
C SER A 191 -29.01 12.64 -9.38
N ARG A 192 -28.27 11.57 -9.05
CA ARG A 192 -27.30 10.92 -9.95
C ARG A 192 -27.93 9.68 -10.57
N SER A 193 -28.07 9.66 -11.88
CA SER A 193 -28.71 8.56 -12.62
C SER A 193 -28.04 7.20 -12.45
N GLU A 194 -26.73 7.20 -12.15
CA GLU A 194 -25.91 6.02 -11.98
C GLU A 194 -26.09 5.40 -10.58
N ILE A 195 -26.65 6.14 -9.61
CA ILE A 195 -26.82 5.68 -8.23
C ILE A 195 -28.29 5.40 -7.93
N LYS A 196 -28.62 4.15 -7.62
CA LYS A 196 -29.89 3.76 -7.01
C LYS A 196 -29.70 3.65 -5.50
N LEU A 197 -30.32 4.54 -4.72
CA LEU A 197 -30.37 4.46 -3.26
C LEU A 197 -31.60 3.64 -2.83
N MET A 198 -31.39 2.59 -2.03
CA MET A 198 -32.42 1.71 -1.49
C MET A 198 -32.36 1.75 0.03
N THR A 199 -33.19 2.58 0.67
CA THR A 199 -33.35 2.64 2.13
C THR A 199 -34.41 1.65 2.60
N ASN A 200 -34.50 1.41 3.91
CA ASN A 200 -35.39 0.40 4.51
C ASN A 200 -35.25 -0.99 3.86
N THR A 201 -34.06 -1.30 3.34
CA THR A 201 -33.82 -2.47 2.51
C THR A 201 -32.78 -3.36 3.18
N PHE A 202 -33.11 -4.64 3.34
CA PHE A 202 -32.23 -5.63 3.96
C PHE A 202 -31.72 -6.62 2.92
N VAL A 203 -30.46 -7.03 3.05
CA VAL A 203 -29.89 -8.15 2.29
C VAL A 203 -30.22 -9.45 3.01
N LYS A 204 -30.74 -10.42 2.25
CA LYS A 204 -31.10 -11.76 2.73
C LYS A 204 -30.00 -12.79 2.46
N GLU A 205 -29.32 -12.69 1.32
CA GLU A 205 -28.25 -13.60 0.91
C GLU A 205 -27.36 -12.92 -0.13
N VAL A 206 -26.08 -13.29 -0.17
CA VAL A 206 -25.14 -12.88 -1.21
C VAL A 206 -24.56 -14.13 -1.86
N THR A 207 -24.73 -14.30 -3.17
CA THR A 207 -24.09 -15.39 -3.93
C THR A 207 -22.89 -14.85 -4.71
N SER A 208 -22.24 -15.67 -5.52
CA SER A 208 -21.06 -15.24 -6.28
C SER A 208 -21.31 -14.10 -7.27
N ASN A 209 -22.54 -13.96 -7.79
CA ASN A 209 -22.87 -13.03 -8.88
C ASN A 209 -24.12 -12.18 -8.62
N GLU A 210 -24.76 -12.29 -7.45
CA GLU A 210 -26.02 -11.59 -7.16
C GLU A 210 -26.22 -11.37 -5.67
N VAL A 211 -27.05 -10.37 -5.36
CA VAL A 211 -27.51 -10.06 -4.00
C VAL A 211 -29.02 -10.28 -3.94
N VAL A 212 -29.46 -11.11 -3.01
CA VAL A 212 -30.88 -11.39 -2.74
C VAL A 212 -31.33 -10.50 -1.59
N LEU A 213 -32.41 -9.75 -1.80
CA LEU A 213 -32.98 -8.82 -0.83
C LEU A 213 -34.05 -9.51 0.05
N GLY A 214 -34.43 -8.84 1.14
CA GLY A 214 -35.45 -9.33 2.09
C GLY A 214 -36.82 -9.59 1.46
N ASN A 215 -37.16 -8.89 0.38
CA ASN A 215 -38.38 -9.09 -0.42
C ASN A 215 -38.23 -10.20 -1.50
N ASN A 216 -37.11 -10.92 -1.51
CA ASN A 216 -36.71 -11.90 -2.54
C ASN A 216 -36.43 -11.31 -3.94
N GLU A 217 -36.34 -9.98 -4.08
CA GLU A 217 -35.77 -9.37 -5.29
C GLU A 217 -34.28 -9.76 -5.39
N THR A 218 -33.84 -10.13 -6.58
CA THR A 218 -32.45 -10.53 -6.83
C THR A 218 -31.79 -9.52 -7.76
N ILE A 219 -30.61 -9.08 -7.37
CA ILE A 219 -29.83 -8.06 -8.08
C ILE A 219 -28.53 -8.71 -8.59
N PRO A 220 -28.43 -9.03 -9.89
CA PRO A 220 -27.16 -9.43 -10.50
C PRO A 220 -26.13 -8.30 -10.37
N CYS A 221 -24.93 -8.63 -9.92
CA CYS A 221 -23.87 -7.66 -9.68
C CYS A 221 -22.48 -8.25 -9.86
N GLY A 222 -21.55 -7.43 -10.36
CA GLY A 222 -20.14 -7.80 -10.49
C GLY A 222 -19.42 -7.77 -9.14
N ILE A 223 -19.86 -6.91 -8.22
CA ILE A 223 -19.36 -6.83 -6.85
C ILE A 223 -20.49 -6.58 -5.86
N CYS A 224 -20.38 -7.18 -4.68
CA CYS A 224 -21.07 -6.77 -3.47
C CYS A 224 -20.01 -6.29 -2.46
N VAL A 225 -20.03 -5.01 -2.08
CA VAL A 225 -19.16 -4.46 -1.03
C VAL A 225 -19.94 -4.33 0.26
N TRP A 226 -19.45 -4.95 1.32
CA TRP A 226 -20.06 -4.96 2.65
C TRP A 226 -19.30 -4.02 3.58
N SER A 227 -19.90 -2.85 3.87
CA SER A 227 -19.29 -1.80 4.69
C SER A 227 -20.14 -1.42 5.91
N THR A 228 -20.99 -2.34 6.37
CA THR A 228 -21.86 -2.14 7.54
C THR A 228 -21.57 -3.15 8.65
N GLY A 229 -21.87 -2.73 9.88
CA GLY A 229 -21.82 -3.57 11.06
C GLY A 229 -20.41 -3.82 11.62
N LEU A 230 -20.32 -3.86 12.95
CA LEU A 230 -19.13 -4.27 13.67
C LEU A 230 -19.49 -5.41 14.61
N SER A 231 -18.57 -6.35 14.77
CA SER A 231 -18.68 -7.44 15.74
C SER A 231 -17.35 -7.60 16.48
N PRO A 232 -17.36 -8.16 17.70
CA PRO A 232 -16.13 -8.40 18.44
C PRO A 232 -15.21 -9.36 17.67
N THR A 233 -13.90 -9.20 17.84
CA THR A 233 -12.90 -10.17 17.36
C THR A 233 -13.07 -11.52 18.06
N ASP A 234 -12.48 -12.58 17.51
CA ASP A 234 -12.57 -13.93 18.09
C ASP A 234 -11.97 -13.95 19.52
N LEU A 235 -10.81 -13.31 19.71
CA LEU A 235 -10.22 -13.08 21.02
C LEU A 235 -11.23 -12.40 21.97
N THR A 236 -11.71 -11.20 21.61
CA THR A 236 -12.60 -10.44 22.50
C THR A 236 -13.94 -11.12 22.76
N SER A 237 -14.40 -11.98 21.85
CA SER A 237 -15.62 -12.76 22.03
C SER A 237 -15.46 -13.82 23.11
N GLN A 238 -14.28 -14.43 23.22
CA GLN A 238 -13.99 -15.54 24.14
C GLN A 238 -13.55 -15.08 25.54
N LEU A 239 -13.02 -13.86 25.67
CA LEU A 239 -12.53 -13.35 26.96
C LEU A 239 -13.63 -13.30 28.03
N PRO A 240 -13.39 -13.77 29.27
CA PRO A 240 -14.36 -13.75 30.37
C PRO A 240 -14.43 -12.37 31.06
N PHE A 241 -14.60 -11.32 30.25
CA PHE A 241 -14.77 -9.94 30.71
C PHE A 241 -16.24 -9.52 30.61
N TYR A 242 -16.63 -8.53 31.40
CA TYR A 242 -17.97 -7.97 31.31
C TYR A 242 -18.13 -7.23 29.99
N LYS A 243 -19.23 -7.48 29.26
CA LYS A 243 -19.43 -6.99 27.89
C LYS A 243 -20.82 -6.41 27.70
N GLU A 244 -20.92 -5.42 26.83
CA GLU A 244 -22.19 -4.86 26.37
C GLU A 244 -22.97 -5.91 25.57
N LYS A 245 -24.21 -6.21 25.99
CA LYS A 245 -25.04 -7.24 25.36
C LYS A 245 -25.30 -7.01 23.87
N ARG A 246 -25.42 -5.75 23.45
CA ARG A 246 -25.76 -5.39 22.06
C ARG A 246 -24.58 -5.47 21.11
N SER A 247 -23.44 -4.88 21.48
CA SER A 247 -22.26 -4.77 20.59
C SER A 247 -21.19 -5.84 20.85
N GLY A 248 -21.24 -6.50 22.02
CA GLY A 248 -20.21 -7.41 22.51
C GLY A 248 -18.89 -6.73 22.91
N ARG A 249 -18.86 -5.39 22.98
CA ARG A 249 -17.68 -4.62 23.42
C ARG A 249 -17.43 -4.83 24.91
N ILE A 250 -16.16 -4.89 25.29
CA ILE A 250 -15.72 -5.02 26.68
C ILE A 250 -16.08 -3.74 27.44
N TYR A 251 -16.74 -3.88 28.59
CA TYR A 251 -16.98 -2.76 29.47
C TYR A 251 -15.72 -2.39 30.25
N THR A 252 -15.51 -1.08 30.35
CA THR A 252 -14.48 -0.51 31.22
C THR A 252 -15.09 0.42 32.26
N ASN A 253 -14.36 0.71 33.34
CA ASN A 253 -14.67 1.87 34.17
C ASN A 253 -14.34 3.19 33.43
N ASP A 254 -14.58 4.32 34.09
CA ASP A 254 -14.28 5.65 33.55
C ASP A 254 -12.78 5.94 33.39
N TYR A 255 -11.90 5.07 33.88
CA TYR A 255 -10.44 5.12 33.73
C TYR A 255 -9.93 4.14 32.66
N LEU A 256 -10.85 3.52 31.90
CA LEU A 256 -10.57 2.57 30.82
C LEU A 256 -10.01 1.21 31.28
N GLN A 257 -10.13 0.88 32.57
CA GLN A 257 -9.79 -0.44 33.11
C GLN A 257 -10.92 -1.44 32.82
N VAL A 258 -10.56 -2.66 32.42
CA VAL A 258 -11.50 -3.73 32.09
C VAL A 258 -12.29 -4.17 33.32
N LEU A 259 -13.59 -4.42 33.16
CA LEU A 259 -14.46 -4.95 34.21
C LEU A 259 -14.57 -6.49 34.13
N SER A 260 -14.51 -7.16 35.29
CA SER A 260 -14.68 -8.62 35.40
C SER A 260 -16.15 -9.04 35.20
N SER A 261 -16.41 -10.22 34.62
CA SER A 261 -17.79 -10.69 34.40
C SER A 261 -18.57 -10.98 35.67
N ASN A 262 -17.90 -11.41 36.74
CA ASN A 262 -18.58 -11.92 37.94
C ASN A 262 -19.05 -10.79 38.85
N GLU A 263 -18.13 -9.86 39.16
CA GLU A 263 -18.36 -8.81 40.15
C GLU A 263 -18.51 -7.43 39.51
N GLN A 264 -18.32 -7.31 38.20
CA GLN A 264 -18.23 -6.02 37.48
C GLN A 264 -17.17 -5.10 38.10
N SER A 265 -16.23 -5.69 38.83
CA SER A 265 -15.12 -5.02 39.48
C SER A 265 -14.00 -4.78 38.47
N PRO A 266 -13.28 -3.63 38.55
CA PRO A 266 -12.11 -3.39 37.71
C PRO A 266 -11.06 -4.47 37.95
N ILE A 267 -10.61 -5.10 36.87
CA ILE A 267 -9.44 -5.98 36.91
C ILE A 267 -8.21 -5.06 37.04
N PRO A 268 -7.36 -5.24 38.06
CA PRO A 268 -6.09 -4.52 38.14
C PRO A 268 -5.32 -4.66 36.83
N ASN A 269 -4.42 -3.73 36.53
CA ASN A 269 -3.45 -3.77 35.43
C ASN A 269 -3.92 -4.04 33.98
N ILE A 270 -5.21 -4.24 33.71
CA ILE A 270 -5.76 -4.49 32.37
C ILE A 270 -6.67 -3.35 31.93
N PHE A 271 -6.40 -2.80 30.76
CA PHE A 271 -7.13 -1.70 30.14
C PHE A 271 -7.62 -2.11 28.74
N ALA A 272 -8.68 -1.46 28.25
CA ALA A 272 -9.14 -1.67 26.89
C ALA A 272 -9.59 -0.36 26.23
N VAL A 273 -9.22 -0.15 24.96
CA VAL A 273 -9.49 1.09 24.22
C VAL A 273 -9.85 0.81 22.76
N GLY A 274 -10.56 1.76 22.14
CA GLY A 274 -10.98 1.66 20.74
C GLY A 274 -12.22 0.76 20.54
N ASP A 275 -12.40 0.24 19.33
CA ASP A 275 -13.65 -0.44 18.95
C ASP A 275 -13.95 -1.71 19.76
N CYS A 276 -12.96 -2.30 20.46
CA CYS A 276 -13.18 -3.48 21.30
C CYS A 276 -13.81 -3.18 22.67
N ALA A 277 -13.91 -1.91 23.08
CA ALA A 277 -14.31 -1.55 24.44
C ALA A 277 -15.14 -0.26 24.52
N THR A 278 -15.93 -0.12 25.57
CA THR A 278 -16.69 1.10 25.89
C THR A 278 -16.78 1.31 27.41
N PRO A 279 -16.70 2.55 27.92
CA PRO A 279 -16.98 2.80 29.34
C PRO A 279 -18.40 2.40 29.73
N PHE A 280 -18.59 1.86 30.92
CA PHE A 280 -19.88 1.33 31.37
C PHE A 280 -20.96 2.40 31.50
N HIS A 281 -20.61 3.59 31.99
CA HIS A 281 -21.54 4.71 32.17
C HIS A 281 -21.64 5.63 30.94
N GLN A 282 -20.89 5.37 29.87
CA GLN A 282 -20.87 6.19 28.66
C GLN A 282 -20.90 5.31 27.42
N SER A 283 -22.01 5.30 26.69
CA SER A 283 -22.06 4.64 25.38
C SER A 283 -21.36 5.52 24.34
N LEU A 284 -20.12 5.14 23.98
CA LEU A 284 -19.31 5.90 23.02
C LEU A 284 -19.31 5.21 21.65
N PRO A 285 -19.39 5.96 20.54
CA PRO A 285 -19.38 5.37 19.21
C PRO A 285 -18.02 4.75 18.86
N ALA A 286 -18.03 3.65 18.10
CA ALA A 286 -16.83 2.97 17.62
C ALA A 286 -16.17 3.79 16.49
N THR A 287 -15.38 4.80 16.87
CA THR A 287 -14.74 5.73 15.94
C THR A 287 -13.25 5.89 16.24
N ALA A 288 -12.47 6.19 15.20
CA ALA A 288 -11.05 6.54 15.35
C ALA A 288 -10.83 7.74 16.29
N GLN A 289 -11.80 8.65 16.38
CA GLN A 289 -11.74 9.81 17.28
C GLN A 289 -11.79 9.39 18.75
N VAL A 290 -12.71 8.49 19.11
CA VAL A 290 -12.79 7.91 20.47
C VAL A 290 -11.52 7.13 20.78
N ALA A 291 -11.10 6.24 19.86
CA ALA A 291 -9.90 5.43 20.04
C ALA A 291 -8.64 6.27 20.29
N ALA A 292 -8.44 7.34 19.50
CA ALA A 292 -7.29 8.22 19.63
C ALA A 292 -7.31 9.04 20.94
N GLN A 293 -8.48 9.57 21.33
CA GLN A 293 -8.60 10.32 22.59
C GLN A 293 -8.40 9.41 23.81
N ALA A 294 -9.01 8.22 23.82
CA ALA A 294 -8.86 7.23 24.87
C ALA A 294 -7.40 6.78 25.02
N SER A 295 -6.72 6.49 23.90
CA SER A 295 -5.31 6.11 23.89
C SER A 295 -4.40 7.23 24.41
N LYS A 296 -4.67 8.49 24.02
CA LYS A 296 -3.91 9.66 24.50
C LYS A 296 -4.12 9.89 26.00
N TYR A 297 -5.35 9.77 26.47
CA TYR A 297 -5.69 9.83 27.89
C TYR A 297 -4.90 8.77 28.66
N LEU A 298 -4.97 7.52 28.23
CA LEU A 298 -4.33 6.40 28.91
C LEU A 298 -2.80 6.52 28.91
N ALA A 299 -2.19 6.89 27.78
CA ALA A 299 -0.74 7.14 27.69
C ALA A 299 -0.29 8.27 28.65
N THR A 300 -1.09 9.34 28.76
CA THR A 300 -0.81 10.43 29.71
C THR A 300 -0.88 9.95 31.16
N ARG A 301 -1.78 9.01 31.47
CA ARG A 301 -1.91 8.40 32.79
C ARG A 301 -0.71 7.52 33.13
N PHE A 302 -0.31 6.64 32.21
CA PHE A 302 0.87 5.79 32.39
C PHE A 302 2.14 6.59 32.64
N ASN A 303 2.33 7.74 31.98
CA ASN A 303 3.52 8.57 32.15
C ASN A 303 3.59 9.33 33.48
N LYS A 304 2.49 9.46 34.23
CA LYS A 304 2.44 10.25 35.48
C LYS A 304 2.70 9.44 36.77
N THR A 305 2.47 8.12 36.78
CA THR A 305 2.67 7.10 37.85
C THR A 305 2.42 7.55 39.31
N ARG A 306 1.41 7.08 40.05
CA ARG A 306 0.92 5.70 40.25
C ARG A 306 -0.55 5.54 39.84
N LEU A 307 -0.85 4.52 39.04
CA LEU A 307 -2.23 4.12 38.71
C LEU A 307 -3.01 3.68 39.95
N ASP A 308 -2.30 3.29 41.00
CA ASP A 308 -2.81 2.79 42.28
C ASP A 308 -3.31 3.90 43.23
N LEU A 309 -3.12 5.19 42.88
CA LEU A 309 -3.39 6.33 43.76
C LEU A 309 -4.56 7.23 43.31
N ILE A 310 -5.33 6.85 42.29
CA ILE A 310 -6.30 7.77 41.67
C ILE A 310 -7.73 7.36 42.03
N GLN A 311 -8.33 8.11 42.96
CA GLN A 311 -9.75 8.07 43.32
C GLN A 311 -10.45 9.44 43.13
N ASP A 312 -9.84 10.39 42.41
CA ASP A 312 -10.50 11.69 42.14
C ASP A 312 -11.34 11.61 40.84
N SER A 313 -12.64 11.88 40.94
CA SER A 313 -13.56 11.88 39.80
C SER A 313 -13.16 12.85 38.68
N LYS A 314 -12.38 13.91 38.98
CA LYS A 314 -11.88 14.86 37.97
C LYS A 314 -10.94 14.22 36.96
N ASP A 315 -10.44 13.03 37.26
CA ASP A 315 -9.45 12.34 36.45
C ASP A 315 -10.03 11.31 35.47
N ALA A 316 -11.36 11.15 35.42
CA ALA A 316 -12.07 10.27 34.50
C ALA A 316 -11.84 10.62 33.01
N PHE A 317 -11.98 9.63 32.14
CA PHE A 317 -11.98 9.83 30.69
C PHE A 317 -13.30 10.48 30.25
N HIS A 318 -13.17 11.62 29.57
CA HIS A 318 -14.29 12.32 28.94
C HIS A 318 -14.03 12.48 27.46
N PHE A 319 -14.88 11.88 26.64
CA PHE A 319 -14.82 12.01 25.20
C PHE A 319 -15.27 13.40 24.74
N LYS A 320 -14.44 14.08 23.96
CA LYS A 320 -14.78 15.34 23.31
C LYS A 320 -15.12 15.09 21.85
N ASN A 321 -16.42 15.08 21.52
CA ASN A 321 -16.86 15.00 20.13
C ASN A 321 -16.39 16.24 19.34
N LEU A 322 -15.56 16.05 18.32
CA LEU A 322 -15.06 17.12 17.45
C LEU A 322 -15.92 17.30 16.19
N GLY A 323 -17.01 16.55 16.07
CA GLY A 323 -17.86 16.50 14.89
C GLY A 323 -17.46 15.41 13.90
N MET A 324 -18.15 15.40 12.76
CA MET A 324 -18.04 14.39 11.71
C MET A 324 -17.94 15.04 10.33
N LEU A 325 -17.30 14.30 9.42
CA LEU A 325 -17.09 14.68 8.04
C LEU A 325 -17.39 13.46 7.17
N ALA A 326 -18.02 13.67 6.01
CA ALA A 326 -18.26 12.62 5.04
C ALA A 326 -18.07 13.14 3.62
N TYR A 327 -17.47 12.33 2.76
CA TYR A 327 -17.42 12.59 1.32
C TYR A 327 -18.63 11.99 0.59
N LEU A 328 -19.19 12.71 -0.37
CA LEU A 328 -20.37 12.27 -1.13
C LEU A 328 -20.05 11.98 -2.61
N GLY A 329 -18.81 12.12 -3.09
CA GLY A 329 -18.53 12.15 -4.52
C GLY A 329 -18.86 13.50 -5.15
N GLY A 330 -18.37 13.74 -6.37
CA GLY A 330 -18.68 14.92 -7.18
C GLY A 330 -18.26 16.22 -6.51
N TRP A 331 -17.10 16.24 -5.84
CA TRP A 331 -16.57 17.42 -5.15
C TRP A 331 -17.50 17.94 -4.03
N SER A 332 -18.41 17.09 -3.52
CA SER A 332 -19.36 17.42 -2.45
C SER A 332 -19.04 16.65 -1.17
N GLY A 333 -19.21 17.32 -0.02
CA GLY A 333 -19.01 16.71 1.28
C GLY A 333 -19.96 17.27 2.34
N LEU A 334 -19.94 16.66 3.51
CA LEU A 334 -20.68 17.09 4.69
C LEU A 334 -19.71 17.44 5.82
N ALA A 335 -20.05 18.48 6.56
CA ALA A 335 -19.38 18.84 7.80
C ALA A 335 -20.43 19.10 8.88
N ASP A 336 -20.41 18.26 9.91
CA ASP A 336 -21.23 18.38 11.11
C ASP A 336 -20.30 18.60 12.31
N LEU A 337 -19.97 19.86 12.55
CA LEU A 337 -19.15 20.32 13.66
C LEU A 337 -20.02 21.11 14.64
N LYS A 338 -19.61 21.19 15.92
CA LYS A 338 -20.37 21.85 16.99
C LYS A 338 -20.94 23.24 16.63
N SER A 339 -20.21 24.02 15.83
CA SER A 339 -20.61 25.37 15.40
C SER A 339 -20.79 25.52 13.89
N ILE A 340 -20.53 24.47 13.11
CA ILE A 340 -20.53 24.54 11.65
C ILE A 340 -21.24 23.28 11.13
N LYS A 341 -22.45 23.47 10.61
CA LYS A 341 -23.20 22.43 9.88
C LYS A 341 -23.38 22.89 8.45
N LYS A 342 -22.61 22.32 7.52
CA LYS A 342 -22.57 22.74 6.12
C LYS A 342 -22.41 21.55 5.18
N SER A 343 -22.91 21.68 3.97
CA SER A 343 -22.74 20.72 2.89
C SER A 343 -22.19 21.35 1.61
N GLY A 344 -21.78 20.52 0.65
CA GLY A 344 -21.32 20.93 -0.67
C GLY A 344 -19.80 21.13 -0.78
N PHE A 345 -19.38 21.96 -1.73
CA PHE A 345 -17.97 22.12 -2.10
C PHE A 345 -17.06 22.65 -0.97
N LEU A 346 -17.54 23.61 -0.18
CA LEU A 346 -16.76 24.14 0.94
C LEU A 346 -16.56 23.09 2.04
N SER A 347 -17.56 22.23 2.28
CA SER A 347 -17.44 21.11 3.22
C SER A 347 -16.50 20.03 2.69
N TRP A 348 -16.47 19.79 1.38
CA TRP A 348 -15.48 18.94 0.75
C TRP A 348 -14.05 19.47 0.93
N LEU A 349 -13.83 20.78 0.76
CA LEU A 349 -12.51 21.39 0.99
C LEU A 349 -12.08 21.27 2.46
N LEU A 350 -13.03 21.44 3.39
CA LEU A 350 -12.82 21.21 4.81
C LEU A 350 -12.48 19.74 5.12
N TRP A 351 -13.22 18.79 4.55
CA TRP A 351 -12.95 17.35 4.65
C TRP A 351 -11.51 17.05 4.21
N ARG A 352 -11.08 17.56 3.05
CA ARG A 352 -9.70 17.39 2.54
C ARG A 352 -8.67 17.96 3.52
N SER A 353 -8.90 19.17 4.01
CA SER A 353 -7.98 19.87 4.90
C SER A 353 -7.82 19.17 6.25
N VAL A 354 -8.93 18.71 6.83
CA VAL A 354 -8.92 17.99 8.11
C VAL A 354 -8.20 16.66 7.97
N TYR A 355 -8.50 15.85 6.96
CA TYR A 355 -7.82 14.55 6.82
C TYR A 355 -6.34 14.70 6.48
N LEU A 356 -5.97 15.70 5.66
CA LEU A 356 -4.57 16.01 5.42
C LEU A 356 -3.82 16.33 6.74
N THR A 357 -4.39 17.18 7.59
CA THR A 357 -3.73 17.55 8.86
C THR A 357 -3.73 16.44 9.91
N ARG A 358 -4.67 15.50 9.83
CA ARG A 358 -4.82 14.37 10.78
C ARG A 358 -3.94 13.17 10.46
N LEU A 359 -3.32 13.11 9.28
CA LEU A 359 -2.35 12.06 8.95
C LEU A 359 -1.18 12.09 9.95
N VAL A 360 -0.77 10.88 10.36
CA VAL A 360 0.20 10.68 11.45
C VAL A 360 1.61 11.14 11.06
N SER A 361 2.02 10.96 9.81
CA SER A 361 3.38 11.28 9.35
C SER A 361 3.41 12.42 8.34
N LEU A 362 4.51 13.18 8.34
CA LEU A 362 4.76 14.19 7.31
C LEU A 362 4.86 13.57 5.91
N LYS A 363 5.44 12.37 5.81
CA LYS A 363 5.52 11.59 4.57
C LYS A 363 4.14 11.39 3.96
N ASN A 364 3.17 10.89 4.74
CA ASN A 364 1.81 10.66 4.25
C ASN A 364 1.10 11.96 3.91
N ARG A 365 1.33 13.04 4.68
CA ARG A 365 0.79 14.37 4.34
C ARG A 365 1.25 14.84 2.97
N ILE A 366 2.55 14.74 2.70
CA ILE A 366 3.13 15.13 1.40
C ILE A 366 2.59 14.23 0.29
N LEU A 367 2.55 12.91 0.49
CA LEU A 367 2.02 11.97 -0.50
C LEU A 367 0.56 12.27 -0.82
N VAL A 368 -0.30 12.40 0.20
CA VAL A 368 -1.71 12.75 -0.01
C VAL A 368 -1.81 14.08 -0.74
N ALA A 369 -1.09 15.13 -0.31
CA ALA A 369 -1.11 16.42 -1.01
C ALA A 369 -0.75 16.29 -2.50
N ILE A 370 0.30 15.55 -2.85
CA ILE A 370 0.73 15.34 -4.24
C ILE A 370 -0.34 14.60 -5.05
N PHE A 371 -0.87 13.48 -4.54
CA PHE A 371 -1.91 12.70 -5.23
C PHE A 371 -3.20 13.50 -5.43
N VAL A 372 -3.51 14.36 -4.49
CA VAL A 372 -4.75 15.13 -4.41
C VAL A 372 -4.68 16.43 -5.22
N GLN A 373 -3.48 16.97 -5.45
CA GLN A 373 -3.22 18.17 -6.25
C GLN A 373 -2.96 17.84 -7.73
N SER A 374 -2.64 16.58 -8.04
CA SER A 374 -2.49 16.05 -9.40
C SER A 374 -3.77 15.47 -9.99
N ALA A 375 -4.94 15.67 -9.35
CA ALA A 375 -6.24 15.26 -9.91
C ALA A 375 -6.52 15.77 -11.35
N PRO A 376 -5.99 16.91 -11.83
CA PRO A 376 -6.10 17.26 -13.25
C PRO A 376 -5.06 16.58 -14.17
N ASN A 377 -3.97 16.02 -13.64
CA ASN A 377 -2.85 15.50 -14.43
C ASN A 377 -2.86 13.97 -14.50
N PHE A 378 -3.61 13.49 -15.48
CA PHE A 378 -3.63 12.13 -16.06
C PHE A 378 -2.26 11.42 -16.09
N ILE A 379 -1.18 12.18 -16.33
CA ILE A 379 0.19 11.67 -16.52
C ILE A 379 0.73 10.96 -15.27
N ILE A 380 0.48 11.44 -14.05
CA ILE A 380 1.00 10.80 -12.84
C ILE A 380 0.20 9.53 -12.50
N ARG A 381 -1.12 9.53 -12.71
CA ARG A 381 -1.97 8.35 -12.49
C ARG A 381 -1.62 7.21 -13.45
N ALA A 382 -1.43 7.51 -14.74
CA ALA A 382 -1.03 6.53 -15.75
C ALA A 382 0.38 5.95 -15.51
N LEU A 383 1.36 6.80 -15.17
CA LEU A 383 2.74 6.36 -14.89
C LEU A 383 2.83 5.43 -13.67
N TYR A 384 2.05 5.67 -12.60
CA TYR A 384 2.03 4.80 -11.43
C TYR A 384 1.24 3.49 -11.66
N GLN A 385 0.20 3.51 -12.50
CA GLN A 385 -0.57 2.32 -12.83
C GLN A 385 0.23 1.36 -13.74
N GLN A 386 1.00 1.88 -14.70
CA GLN A 386 1.96 1.09 -15.49
C GLN A 386 3.04 0.42 -14.63
N LEU A 387 3.60 1.14 -13.64
CA LEU A 387 4.59 0.58 -12.69
C LEU A 387 4.05 -0.62 -11.87
N ASN A 388 2.75 -0.67 -11.60
CA ASN A 388 2.12 -1.78 -10.87
C ASN A 388 1.70 -2.97 -11.76
N VAL A 389 1.39 -2.73 -13.04
CA VAL A 389 1.10 -3.80 -14.01
C VAL A 389 2.36 -4.62 -14.30
N GLU A 390 3.52 -3.97 -14.40
CA GLU A 390 4.79 -4.68 -14.57
C GLU A 390 5.14 -5.57 -13.37
N GLN A 391 4.79 -5.17 -12.14
CA GLN A 391 4.99 -6.02 -10.95
C GLN A 391 4.11 -7.28 -10.97
N ARG A 392 2.91 -7.25 -11.58
CA ARG A 392 2.04 -8.44 -11.72
C ARG A 392 2.49 -9.38 -12.82
N LEU A 393 2.91 -8.84 -13.97
CA LEU A 393 3.44 -9.67 -15.06
C LEU A 393 4.68 -10.47 -14.66
N ILE A 394 5.48 -9.95 -13.71
CA ILE A 394 6.64 -10.65 -13.15
C ILE A 394 6.20 -11.78 -12.19
N VAL A 395 5.16 -11.59 -11.39
CA VAL A 395 4.67 -12.62 -10.45
C VAL A 395 3.91 -13.75 -11.17
N ASP A 396 3.06 -13.42 -12.14
CA ASP A 396 2.23 -14.41 -12.85
C ASP A 396 3.02 -15.26 -13.87
N LYS A 397 4.12 -14.74 -14.44
CA LYS A 397 5.08 -15.55 -15.22
C LYS A 397 5.86 -16.54 -14.34
N HIS A 398 6.05 -16.24 -13.05
CA HIS A 398 6.75 -17.13 -12.12
C HIS A 398 5.86 -18.24 -11.56
N THR A 399 4.57 -18.02 -11.34
CA THR A 399 3.63 -19.08 -10.90
C THR A 399 3.24 -20.05 -12.01
N SER A 400 3.06 -19.57 -13.25
CA SER A 400 2.73 -20.41 -14.41
C SER A 400 3.91 -21.26 -14.93
N SER A 401 5.15 -20.77 -14.80
CA SER A 401 6.35 -21.57 -15.11
C SER A 401 6.69 -22.61 -14.04
N SER A 402 6.28 -22.37 -12.79
CA SER A 402 6.49 -23.30 -11.67
C SER A 402 5.53 -24.50 -11.71
N SER A 403 4.25 -24.29 -12.06
CA SER A 403 3.25 -25.36 -12.15
C SER A 403 3.49 -26.31 -13.33
N THR A 404 4.13 -25.82 -14.41
CA THR A 404 4.47 -26.63 -15.59
C THR A 404 5.77 -27.43 -15.40
N ARG A 405 6.65 -27.03 -14.45
CA ARG A 405 7.88 -27.76 -14.10
C ARG A 405 7.71 -28.82 -13.00
N LEU A 406 6.65 -28.74 -12.20
CA LEU A 406 6.40 -29.69 -11.09
C LEU A 406 5.88 -31.08 -11.53
N LYS A 407 5.66 -31.33 -12.83
CA LYS A 407 5.30 -32.67 -13.36
C LYS A 407 6.42 -33.40 -14.11
N LYS A 408 7.61 -32.83 -14.23
CA LYS A 408 8.78 -33.49 -14.84
C LYS A 408 10.05 -33.07 -14.12
N GLN A 409 10.37 -33.74 -13.01
CA GLN A 409 11.74 -34.00 -12.53
C GLN A 409 11.69 -34.71 -11.16
N GLN A 410 11.37 -36.00 -11.17
CA GLN A 410 11.99 -36.96 -10.26
C GLN A 410 12.97 -37.76 -11.10
N GLN A 411 14.23 -37.32 -11.15
CA GLN A 411 15.38 -38.17 -11.43
C GLN A 411 16.64 -37.38 -11.08
N GLN A 412 17.39 -37.93 -10.14
CA GLN A 412 18.71 -37.46 -9.72
C GLN A 412 19.66 -37.43 -10.92
N GLN A 413 20.24 -36.27 -11.21
CA GLN A 413 21.50 -36.17 -11.94
C GLN A 413 22.20 -34.86 -11.55
N SER A 414 23.48 -35.00 -11.21
CA SER A 414 24.44 -33.95 -10.90
C SER A 414 24.58 -32.97 -12.06
N VAL A 415 24.38 -31.66 -11.82
CA VAL A 415 24.57 -30.59 -12.81
C VAL A 415 25.96 -29.96 -12.63
N PRO A 416 26.75 -29.75 -13.69
CA PRO A 416 28.06 -29.11 -13.63
C PRO A 416 27.95 -27.58 -13.45
N ASP A 417 29.00 -26.97 -12.87
CA ASP A 417 29.14 -25.53 -12.66
C ASP A 417 28.91 -24.75 -13.98
N THR A 418 27.95 -23.83 -14.00
CA THR A 418 27.63 -22.99 -15.16
C THR A 418 27.58 -21.51 -14.78
N GLU A 419 28.30 -20.69 -15.57
CA GLU A 419 28.59 -19.26 -15.39
C GLU A 419 27.39 -18.29 -15.35
N PRO A 420 27.52 -17.12 -14.68
CA PRO A 420 26.49 -16.07 -14.70
C PRO A 420 26.54 -15.21 -15.97
N ILE A 421 25.45 -15.20 -16.73
CA ILE A 421 25.28 -14.35 -17.94
C ILE A 421 24.65 -12.99 -17.54
N ILE A 422 25.29 -11.87 -17.89
CA ILE A 422 24.80 -10.49 -17.67
C ILE A 422 24.23 -9.93 -18.98
N ARG A 423 23.03 -9.34 -18.93
CA ARG A 423 22.35 -8.69 -20.07
C ARG A 423 22.15 -7.20 -19.82
N SER A 424 22.37 -6.37 -20.84
CA SER A 424 22.09 -4.93 -20.80
C SER A 424 21.05 -4.52 -21.83
N TYR A 425 20.08 -3.70 -21.43
CA TYR A 425 19.03 -3.16 -22.29
C TYR A 425 19.08 -1.63 -22.28
N ILE A 426 19.05 -1.01 -23.46
CA ILE A 426 19.04 0.46 -23.61
C ILE A 426 17.59 0.89 -23.89
N LEU A 427 17.10 1.82 -23.07
CA LEU A 427 15.78 2.44 -23.20
C LEU A 427 15.99 3.95 -23.37
N THR A 428 15.50 4.50 -24.49
CA THR A 428 15.56 5.93 -24.79
C THR A 428 14.16 6.52 -24.74
N GLU A 429 13.96 7.56 -23.92
CA GLU A 429 12.72 8.35 -23.86
C GLU A 429 13.05 9.83 -24.10
N THR A 430 12.30 10.50 -24.97
CA THR A 430 12.41 11.94 -25.20
C THR A 430 11.11 12.63 -24.80
N TYR A 431 11.18 13.54 -23.83
CA TYR A 431 10.06 14.37 -23.38
C TYR A 431 9.98 15.67 -24.18
N ASN A 432 8.75 16.14 -24.39
CA ASN A 432 8.40 17.39 -25.07
C ASN A 432 9.24 18.58 -24.51
N ARG A 433 10.19 19.08 -25.31
CA ARG A 433 11.05 20.27 -25.07
C ARG A 433 11.83 20.32 -23.74
N SER A 434 12.21 19.20 -23.13
CA SER A 434 13.15 19.19 -22.00
C SER A 434 14.05 17.94 -22.01
N ILE A 435 15.35 18.19 -21.76
CA ILE A 435 16.55 17.33 -21.74
C ILE A 435 16.28 15.80 -21.90
N PRO A 436 16.82 15.13 -22.96
CA PRO A 436 16.66 13.69 -23.12
C PRO A 436 17.44 12.91 -22.03
N PHE A 437 16.89 11.82 -21.51
CA PHE A 437 17.61 10.94 -20.59
C PHE A 437 17.82 9.57 -21.24
N ILE A 438 18.98 8.95 -20.99
CA ILE A 438 19.25 7.58 -21.42
C ILE A 438 19.17 6.69 -20.19
N ARG A 439 18.32 5.65 -20.25
CA ARG A 439 18.21 4.64 -19.20
C ARG A 439 18.79 3.33 -19.69
N VAL A 440 19.66 2.74 -18.88
CA VAL A 440 20.28 1.45 -19.16
C VAL A 440 19.90 0.48 -18.05
N LEU A 441 19.18 -0.59 -18.40
CA LEU A 441 18.86 -1.68 -17.48
C LEU A 441 19.95 -2.74 -17.59
N ILE A 442 20.55 -3.10 -16.46
CA ILE A 442 21.55 -4.17 -16.37
C ILE A 442 20.96 -5.28 -15.51
N ALA A 443 20.86 -6.50 -16.05
CA ALA A 443 20.24 -7.64 -15.38
C ALA A 443 21.14 -8.90 -15.44
N SER A 444 21.21 -9.65 -14.34
CA SER A 444 21.84 -10.98 -14.26
C SER A 444 20.77 -12.07 -14.44
N THR A 445 21.09 -13.14 -15.17
CA THR A 445 20.08 -14.12 -15.61
C THR A 445 19.98 -15.41 -14.79
N GLN A 446 20.60 -15.51 -13.61
CA GLN A 446 20.45 -16.71 -12.75
C GLN A 446 19.56 -16.44 -11.50
N PRO A 447 18.46 -17.19 -11.28
CA PRO A 447 17.48 -16.89 -10.22
C PRO A 447 17.84 -17.45 -8.83
N HIS A 448 18.90 -18.26 -8.72
CA HIS A 448 19.20 -18.96 -7.47
C HIS A 448 20.70 -18.98 -7.26
N LEU A 449 21.22 -18.05 -6.44
CA LEU A 449 22.44 -18.24 -5.65
C LEU A 449 22.64 -17.06 -4.71
N HIS A 450 22.65 -17.34 -3.41
CA HIS A 450 23.12 -16.44 -2.33
C HIS A 450 24.63 -16.10 -2.42
N GLN A 451 25.29 -16.38 -3.55
CA GLN A 451 26.75 -16.34 -3.71
C GLN A 451 27.27 -15.30 -4.71
N ILE A 452 26.40 -14.53 -5.40
CA ILE A 452 26.87 -13.45 -6.29
C ILE A 452 27.35 -12.29 -5.42
N LYS A 453 28.64 -11.94 -5.51
CA LYS A 453 29.20 -10.76 -4.82
C LYS A 453 28.65 -9.49 -5.46
N PRO A 454 28.39 -8.43 -4.67
CA PRO A 454 27.99 -7.15 -5.22
C PRO A 454 29.11 -6.56 -6.09
N PHE A 455 28.75 -6.01 -7.24
CA PHE A 455 29.69 -5.33 -8.14
C PHE A 455 29.19 -3.92 -8.48
N CYS A 456 30.14 -3.04 -8.78
CA CYS A 456 29.85 -1.68 -9.24
C CYS A 456 29.92 -1.64 -10.76
N ALA A 457 28.84 -1.20 -11.40
CA ALA A 457 28.77 -0.99 -12.82
C ALA A 457 28.84 0.51 -13.10
N VAL A 458 29.76 0.91 -13.98
CA VAL A 458 29.92 2.30 -14.42
C VAL A 458 29.53 2.37 -15.89
N VAL A 459 28.53 3.20 -16.19
CA VAL A 459 28.09 3.46 -17.56
C VAL A 459 28.52 4.85 -17.96
N SER A 460 29.17 4.99 -19.11
CA SER A 460 29.56 6.29 -19.69
C SER A 460 29.01 6.45 -21.10
N ALA A 461 28.63 7.69 -21.43
CA ALA A 461 28.17 8.10 -22.76
C ALA A 461 29.17 9.06 -23.39
N VAL A 462 29.73 8.68 -24.55
CA VAL A 462 30.80 9.42 -25.24
C VAL A 462 30.51 9.49 -26.74
N ASN A 463 30.83 10.62 -27.36
CA ASN A 463 30.95 10.79 -28.81
C ASN A 463 32.41 11.22 -29.12
N ASP A 464 32.84 11.15 -30.37
CA ASP A 464 34.20 11.37 -30.87
C ASP A 464 34.84 12.71 -30.42
N HIS A 465 34.03 13.68 -29.97
CA HIS A 465 34.50 14.98 -29.51
C HIS A 465 34.02 15.42 -28.11
N HIS A 466 33.08 14.72 -27.46
CA HIS A 466 32.44 15.20 -26.22
C HIS A 466 32.03 14.06 -25.26
N PHE A 467 32.19 14.29 -23.96
CA PHE A 467 31.72 13.43 -22.87
C PHE A 467 30.39 13.96 -22.32
N TYR A 468 29.36 13.11 -22.27
CA TYR A 468 27.98 13.55 -21.98
C TYR A 468 27.52 13.22 -20.56
N GLY A 469 28.08 12.19 -19.93
CA GLY A 469 27.75 11.81 -18.56
C GLY A 469 28.29 10.44 -18.17
N ILE A 470 28.43 10.24 -16.86
CA ILE A 470 28.79 8.97 -16.23
C ILE A 470 27.88 8.74 -15.03
N SER A 471 27.45 7.50 -14.86
CA SER A 471 26.63 7.11 -13.72
C SER A 471 27.08 5.73 -13.29
N SER A 472 27.17 5.54 -11.98
CA SER A 472 27.58 4.28 -11.37
C SER A 472 26.42 3.73 -10.55
N CYS A 473 26.20 2.43 -10.63
CA CYS A 473 25.17 1.77 -9.84
C CYS A 473 25.71 0.53 -9.13
N TYR A 474 25.13 0.26 -7.98
CA TYR A 474 25.43 -0.90 -7.17
C TYR A 474 24.34 -1.95 -7.36
N ILE A 475 24.69 -3.13 -7.86
CA ILE A 475 23.71 -4.20 -8.11
C ILE A 475 23.68 -5.12 -6.89
N GLN A 476 22.55 -5.11 -6.17
CA GLN A 476 22.35 -5.99 -5.02
C GLN A 476 21.94 -7.41 -5.47
N PRO A 477 22.51 -8.47 -4.86
CA PRO A 477 22.27 -9.85 -5.29
C PRO A 477 20.80 -10.29 -5.25
N LYS A 478 19.99 -9.73 -4.36
CA LYS A 478 18.56 -10.09 -4.20
C LYS A 478 17.65 -9.59 -5.33
N LEU A 479 18.03 -8.50 -6.00
CA LEU A 479 17.18 -7.88 -7.02
C LEU A 479 17.51 -8.39 -8.42
N GLY A 480 18.73 -8.88 -8.66
CA GLY A 480 19.13 -9.45 -9.95
C GLY A 480 19.22 -8.44 -11.11
N TYR A 481 18.81 -7.18 -10.92
CA TYR A 481 18.91 -6.12 -11.93
C TYR A 481 19.06 -4.72 -11.31
N CYS A 482 19.54 -3.76 -12.10
CA CYS A 482 19.66 -2.35 -11.72
C CYS A 482 19.39 -1.43 -12.94
N LEU A 483 18.72 -0.31 -12.70
CA LEU A 483 18.41 0.70 -13.71
C LEU A 483 19.30 1.93 -13.51
N VAL A 484 20.13 2.24 -14.50
CA VAL A 484 21.04 3.39 -14.48
C VAL A 484 20.48 4.49 -15.35
N THR A 485 20.27 5.68 -14.78
CA THR A 485 19.91 6.87 -15.56
C THR A 485 21.14 7.72 -15.76
N LEU A 486 21.46 8.02 -17.02
CA LEU A 486 22.50 8.98 -17.38
C LEU A 486 21.87 10.36 -17.63
N PRO A 487 22.25 11.40 -16.89
CA PRO A 487 21.86 12.76 -17.23
C PRO A 487 22.60 13.16 -18.51
N THR A 488 21.88 13.54 -19.56
CA THR A 488 22.54 14.17 -20.72
C THR A 488 22.73 15.66 -20.40
N MET A 489 23.97 16.16 -20.46
CA MET A 489 24.21 17.58 -20.26
C MET A 489 23.60 18.40 -21.40
N LYS A 490 22.94 19.50 -21.03
CA LYS A 490 22.36 20.51 -21.93
C LYS A 490 23.50 21.24 -22.65
N THR A 491 24.05 20.63 -23.69
CA THR A 491 24.94 21.33 -24.64
C THR A 491 24.07 22.13 -25.62
N ASN A 492 24.51 23.27 -26.13
CA ASN A 492 23.71 24.04 -27.10
C ASN A 492 23.61 23.26 -28.43
N TRP A 493 22.53 22.50 -28.61
CA TRP A 493 22.25 21.71 -29.80
C TRP A 493 21.73 22.61 -30.91
N ASN A 494 22.63 23.25 -31.66
CA ASN A 494 22.27 24.14 -32.79
C ASN A 494 22.93 23.68 -34.11
N SER A 495 22.82 22.39 -34.44
CA SER A 495 23.35 21.88 -35.72
C SER A 495 22.53 20.71 -36.26
N ASN A 496 22.02 20.85 -37.49
CA ASN A 496 21.20 19.88 -38.26
C ASN A 496 21.96 18.61 -38.72
N TYR A 497 22.75 17.98 -37.85
CA TYR A 497 23.47 16.74 -38.17
C TYR A 497 22.99 15.61 -37.27
N THR A 498 22.78 14.43 -37.86
CA THR A 498 22.63 13.17 -37.12
C THR A 498 23.89 12.96 -36.29
N LYS A 499 23.77 12.90 -34.97
CA LYS A 499 24.91 12.64 -34.07
C LYS A 499 24.74 11.28 -33.41
N THR A 500 25.80 10.49 -33.48
CA THR A 500 25.88 9.15 -32.90
C THR A 500 26.52 9.20 -31.51
N MET A 501 25.88 8.63 -30.49
CA MET A 501 26.50 8.40 -29.18
C MET A 501 26.82 6.92 -28.98
N GLN A 502 27.99 6.66 -28.41
CA GLN A 502 28.43 5.32 -28.02
C GLN A 502 28.34 5.16 -26.50
N LEU A 503 27.76 4.04 -26.07
CA LEU A 503 27.63 3.69 -24.65
C LEU A 503 28.62 2.60 -24.28
N TYR A 504 29.37 2.85 -23.21
CA TYR A 504 30.37 1.93 -22.68
C TYR A 504 29.97 1.49 -21.28
N LEU A 505 30.11 0.18 -21.02
CA LEU A 505 29.97 -0.41 -19.70
C LEU A 505 31.35 -0.84 -19.22
N LYS A 506 31.69 -0.43 -18.00
CA LYS A 506 32.87 -0.92 -17.30
C LYS A 506 32.46 -1.51 -15.97
N LEU A 507 32.81 -2.78 -15.78
CA LEU A 507 32.56 -3.51 -14.54
C LEU A 507 33.83 -3.47 -13.70
N HIS A 508 33.70 -3.04 -12.45
CA HIS A 508 34.79 -3.06 -11.48
C HIS A 508 34.54 -4.14 -10.44
N HIS A 509 35.48 -5.07 -10.34
CA HIS A 509 35.53 -6.02 -9.24
C HIS A 509 36.19 -5.37 -8.02
N VAL A 510 35.61 -5.57 -6.84
CA VAL A 510 36.18 -5.06 -5.58
C VAL A 510 36.71 -6.25 -4.81
N THR A 511 38.02 -6.49 -4.89
CA THR A 511 38.74 -7.47 -4.05
C THR A 511 39.39 -6.75 -2.87
N TYR A 512 39.20 -7.28 -1.65
CA TYR A 512 39.93 -6.86 -0.46
C TYR A 512 40.72 -8.04 0.10
N GLN A 513 42.02 -7.86 0.28
CA GLN A 513 42.85 -8.70 1.16
C GLN A 513 43.00 -8.00 2.51
N ASN A 514 42.82 -8.76 3.59
CA ASN A 514 43.21 -8.35 4.94
C ASN A 514 44.73 -8.32 5.02
N GLU A 515 45.34 -7.18 5.36
CA GLU A 515 46.67 -7.18 5.95
C GLU A 515 46.69 -6.34 7.23
N CYS A 516 46.96 -7.04 8.33
CA CYS A 516 47.57 -6.46 9.51
C CYS A 516 48.95 -5.90 9.12
N LEU A 517 49.26 -4.70 9.63
CA LEU A 517 50.60 -4.20 9.94
C LEU A 517 51.79 -4.99 9.34
N SER A 518 52.22 -4.64 8.13
CA SER A 518 53.64 -4.62 7.74
C SER A 518 53.83 -3.89 6.41
N ASP A 519 54.96 -3.19 6.27
CA ASP A 519 55.32 -2.27 5.19
C ASP A 519 55.50 -2.93 3.81
N HIS A 520 54.41 -3.24 3.11
CA HIS A 520 54.46 -3.49 1.67
C HIS A 520 53.29 -2.81 0.93
N THR A 521 53.62 -2.08 -0.15
CA THR A 521 52.65 -1.43 -1.04
C THR A 521 51.77 -2.48 -1.73
N PRO A 522 50.43 -2.39 -1.65
CA PRO A 522 49.56 -3.38 -2.26
C PRO A 522 49.64 -3.30 -3.79
N LYS A 523 49.92 -4.43 -4.45
CA LYS A 523 49.78 -4.57 -5.89
C LYS A 523 48.30 -4.54 -6.26
N GLN A 524 47.88 -3.53 -7.01
CA GLN A 524 46.55 -3.47 -7.63
C GLN A 524 46.47 -4.47 -8.78
N GLU A 525 45.68 -5.53 -8.65
CA GLU A 525 45.22 -6.29 -9.81
C GLU A 525 44.09 -5.52 -10.50
N HIS A 526 44.42 -4.86 -11.62
CA HIS A 526 43.45 -4.19 -12.48
C HIS A 526 42.91 -5.16 -13.52
N PHE A 527 41.68 -5.64 -13.34
CA PHE A 527 40.91 -6.19 -14.45
C PHE A 527 40.21 -5.04 -15.20
N HIS A 528 40.52 -4.90 -16.49
CA HIS A 528 39.97 -3.88 -17.37
C HIS A 528 39.17 -4.56 -18.50
N SER A 529 37.89 -4.84 -18.28
CA SER A 529 36.94 -5.11 -19.37
C SER A 529 36.07 -3.87 -19.57
N GLU A 530 36.49 -2.99 -20.47
CA GLU A 530 35.68 -1.87 -20.95
C GLU A 530 35.08 -2.30 -22.29
N GLN A 531 33.76 -2.40 -22.35
CA GLN A 531 33.08 -2.99 -23.50
C GLN A 531 31.93 -2.10 -23.97
N ARG A 532 31.81 -1.94 -25.29
CA ARG A 532 30.76 -1.14 -25.92
C ARG A 532 29.44 -1.92 -25.87
N ILE A 533 28.42 -1.34 -25.26
CA ILE A 533 27.12 -2.01 -25.05
C ILE A 533 26.02 -1.55 -26.00
N GLY A 534 26.25 -0.47 -26.76
CA GLY A 534 25.31 -0.02 -27.79
C GLY A 534 25.65 1.33 -28.42
N GLN A 535 24.80 1.74 -29.37
CA GLN A 535 24.85 2.99 -30.12
C GLN A 535 23.46 3.62 -30.14
N VAL A 536 23.37 4.94 -29.97
CA VAL A 536 22.10 5.68 -30.08
C VAL A 536 22.27 6.85 -31.04
N GLU A 537 21.33 7.01 -31.98
CA GLU A 537 21.32 8.08 -32.98
C GLU A 537 20.11 9.00 -32.79
N TYR A 538 20.29 10.30 -33.01
CA TYR A 538 19.24 11.30 -32.86
C TYR A 538 19.23 12.27 -34.05
N LEU A 539 18.05 12.63 -34.56
CA LEU A 539 17.79 13.62 -35.61
C LEU A 539 17.09 14.85 -35.01
N THR A 540 17.57 16.06 -35.31
CA THR A 540 17.23 17.25 -34.51
C THR A 540 15.89 17.94 -34.80
N ASP A 541 15.10 17.64 -35.84
CA ASP A 541 13.91 18.48 -36.08
C ASP A 541 12.64 17.83 -36.70
N ASN A 542 12.53 16.52 -36.82
CA ASN A 542 11.24 15.82 -37.02
C ASN A 542 11.49 14.32 -36.91
N ILE A 543 10.95 13.68 -35.86
CA ILE A 543 11.22 12.25 -35.63
C ILE A 543 10.14 11.42 -36.34
N VAL A 544 10.55 10.82 -37.46
CA VAL A 544 9.92 9.66 -38.07
C VAL A 544 10.01 8.49 -37.08
N TYR A 545 8.88 7.85 -36.82
CA TYR A 545 8.85 6.56 -36.13
C TYR A 545 9.49 5.53 -37.06
N ASP A 546 10.63 4.96 -36.66
CA ASP A 546 11.03 3.69 -37.21
C ASP A 546 11.41 2.71 -36.10
N THR A 547 11.11 1.47 -36.45
CA THR A 547 10.96 0.25 -35.70
C THR A 547 12.07 -0.14 -34.72
N LEU A 548 11.67 -0.92 -33.71
CA LEU A 548 12.51 -1.69 -32.79
C LEU A 548 13.76 -2.28 -33.47
N THR A 549 14.93 -1.72 -33.21
CA THR A 549 16.21 -2.44 -33.28
C THR A 549 16.79 -2.58 -31.89
N THR A 550 16.45 -3.68 -31.22
CA THR A 550 17.16 -4.17 -30.03
C THR A 550 18.48 -4.76 -30.49
N HIS A 551 19.59 -4.05 -30.32
CA HIS A 551 20.91 -4.67 -30.44
C HIS A 551 21.17 -5.54 -29.20
N LEU A 552 20.95 -6.84 -29.35
CA LEU A 552 21.26 -7.86 -28.35
C LEU A 552 22.78 -8.13 -28.35
N SER A 553 23.48 -7.72 -27.29
CA SER A 553 24.89 -8.07 -27.08
C SER A 553 24.98 -9.06 -25.91
N LEU A 554 25.50 -10.27 -26.15
CA LEU A 554 25.67 -11.33 -25.17
C LEU A 554 27.07 -11.21 -24.53
N ILE A 555 27.20 -11.18 -23.20
CA ILE A 555 28.51 -11.14 -22.52
C ILE A 555 28.50 -12.15 -21.35
N THR A 556 29.53 -13.01 -21.30
CA THR A 556 29.76 -14.08 -20.29
C THR A 556 31.01 -13.74 -19.47
N ILE A 557 30.97 -13.86 -18.13
CA ILE A 557 32.13 -13.63 -17.25
C ILE A 557 32.09 -14.59 -16.03
N ASP A 558 33.19 -15.31 -15.78
CA ASP A 558 33.44 -16.33 -14.72
C ASP A 558 33.72 -15.78 -13.30
N TYR A 559 33.22 -16.44 -12.21
CA TYR A 559 33.60 -16.13 -10.81
C TYR A 559 33.45 -17.27 -9.75
N PRO A 560 34.34 -17.36 -8.72
CA PRO A 560 34.22 -18.19 -7.51
C PRO A 560 33.90 -17.41 -6.18
N THR A 561 33.52 -18.12 -5.11
CA THR A 561 32.58 -17.70 -4.02
C THR A 561 33.20 -17.30 -2.65
N GLY A 562 32.50 -16.50 -1.80
CA GLY A 562 32.84 -16.21 -0.38
C GLY A 562 32.09 -15.05 0.36
N LEU A 563 31.90 -15.18 1.70
CA LEU A 563 30.88 -14.63 2.68
C LEU A 563 30.89 -13.12 3.14
N PHE A 564 29.81 -12.73 3.86
CA PHE A 564 29.23 -11.39 4.24
C PHE A 564 29.80 -10.65 5.49
N TYR A 565 29.61 -9.30 5.61
CA TYR A 565 29.01 -8.45 6.72
C TYR A 565 29.26 -6.90 6.52
N PRO A 566 28.49 -5.95 7.14
CA PRO A 566 28.31 -4.55 6.66
C PRO A 566 29.01 -3.40 7.45
N ASN A 567 29.29 -2.28 6.72
CA ASN A 567 29.45 -0.84 7.11
C ASN A 567 30.69 -0.13 6.52
N TRP A 568 30.64 0.45 5.30
CA TRP A 568 31.85 1.09 4.70
C TRP A 568 31.58 2.28 3.74
N LEU A 569 32.49 3.27 3.73
CA LEU A 569 32.69 4.37 2.77
C LEU A 569 33.71 3.94 1.67
N PHE A 570 33.65 4.48 0.44
CA PHE A 570 34.52 4.03 -0.66
C PHE A 570 35.09 5.15 -1.55
N ASP A 571 36.42 5.14 -1.75
CA ASP A 571 37.13 6.01 -2.69
C ASP A 571 37.17 5.38 -4.12
N LEU A 572 36.43 5.94 -5.08
CA LEU A 572 36.43 5.57 -6.49
C LEU A 572 37.44 6.39 -7.30
N LYS A 573 38.50 5.75 -7.83
CA LYS A 573 39.48 6.35 -8.76
C LYS A 573 39.13 6.08 -10.23
N ILE A 574 38.76 7.12 -10.97
CA ILE A 574 38.41 7.08 -12.40
C ILE A 574 39.59 7.63 -13.23
N LYS A 575 40.05 6.84 -14.21
CA LYS A 575 41.10 7.22 -15.15
C LYS A 575 40.47 7.77 -16.43
N LEU A 576 40.68 9.05 -16.72
CA LEU A 576 40.14 9.75 -17.89
C LEU A 576 41.27 10.09 -18.86
N LYS A 577 41.12 9.73 -20.14
CA LYS A 577 42.09 10.03 -21.20
C LYS A 577 41.54 11.13 -22.10
N PHE A 578 42.19 12.28 -22.12
CA PHE A 578 41.85 13.42 -22.98
C PHE A 578 43.01 13.72 -23.91
N ASN A 579 42.80 13.66 -25.22
CA ASN A 579 43.76 14.02 -26.28
C ASN A 579 45.22 13.63 -25.94
N LYS A 580 45.44 12.33 -25.73
CA LYS A 580 46.73 11.69 -25.39
C LYS A 580 47.28 11.91 -23.97
N SER A 581 46.66 12.75 -23.14
CA SER A 581 47.02 12.89 -21.72
C SER A 581 46.09 12.08 -20.80
N LEU A 582 46.66 11.49 -19.75
CA LEU A 582 45.94 10.68 -18.76
C LEU A 582 45.79 11.44 -17.45
N LYS A 583 44.56 11.59 -16.95
CA LYS A 583 44.27 12.19 -15.64
C LYS A 583 43.44 11.23 -14.79
N PHE A 584 43.61 11.29 -13.48
CA PHE A 584 42.89 10.44 -12.53
C PHE A 584 42.04 11.32 -11.62
N LEU A 585 40.75 11.00 -11.50
CA LEU A 585 39.79 11.63 -10.59
C LEU A 585 39.50 10.66 -9.45
N THR A 586 39.59 11.07 -8.20
CA THR A 586 39.20 10.24 -7.04
C THR A 586 37.96 10.84 -6.39
N ILE A 587 36.90 10.04 -6.22
CA ILE A 587 35.63 10.43 -5.58
C ILE A 587 35.52 9.62 -4.29
N ARG A 588 35.35 10.27 -3.14
CA ARG A 588 35.30 9.64 -1.82
C ARG A 588 33.89 9.28 -1.38
#